data_AF-A0A0F9LGJ8-F1
#
_entry.id   AF-A0A0F9LGJ8-F1
#
_cell.length_a   1.000
_cell.length_b   1.000
_cell.length_c   1.000
_cell.angle_alpha   90.00
_cell.angle_beta   90.00
_cell.angle_gamma   90.00
#
_symmetry.space_group_name_H-M   'P 1'
#
loop_
_entity.id
_entity.type
_entity.pdbx_description
1 polymer ?
#
loop_
_entity_poly.entity_id
_entity_poly.type
_entity_poly.pdbx_seq_one_letter_code
_entity_poly.pdbx_strand_id
1 'polypeptide(L)' 'MRLDKGQIEVVDDRVAEILRTKTGQERLKMVWDSWTFFYQRLKAYLRNAHPEWTQEEIQKEIVKRVSYGTKRTDGSNY' A
#
# COMPACT_ATOMS: atom_id res chain seq x y z
N MET A 1 -3.13 25.56 10.62
CA MET A 1 -3.13 24.24 9.95
C MET A 1 -4.54 23.68 10.06
N ARG A 2 -5.28 23.56 8.95
CA ARG A 2 -6.60 22.89 8.93
C ARG A 2 -6.37 21.41 8.58
N LEU A 3 -7.15 20.52 9.18
CA LEU A 3 -7.03 19.06 9.08
C LEU A 3 -8.40 18.45 8.73
N ASP A 4 -9.10 19.03 7.77
CA ASP A 4 -10.43 18.57 7.37
C ASP A 4 -10.41 17.86 6.00
N LYS A 5 -11.50 17.14 5.72
CA LYS A 5 -11.64 16.20 4.59
C LYS A 5 -11.57 16.88 3.21
N GLY A 6 -11.59 18.21 3.13
CA GLY A 6 -11.50 18.97 1.88
C GLY A 6 -10.07 19.30 1.45
N GLN A 7 -9.06 19.01 2.28
CA GLN A 7 -7.67 19.34 1.96
C GLN A 7 -7.03 18.24 1.11
N ILE A 8 -6.83 18.52 -0.18
CA ILE A 8 -5.90 17.75 -1.01
C ILE A 8 -4.50 18.14 -0.53
N GLU A 9 -3.75 17.18 0.01
CA GLU A 9 -2.33 17.37 0.33
C GLU A 9 -1.55 17.49 -0.98
N VAL A 10 -1.41 18.72 -1.46
CA VAL A 10 -0.58 19.03 -2.62
C VAL A 10 0.88 18.96 -2.16
N VAL A 11 1.67 18.15 -2.86
CA VAL A 11 3.12 18.09 -2.66
C VAL A 11 3.69 19.48 -2.97
N ASP A 12 4.50 20.01 -2.05
CA ASP A 12 5.22 21.27 -2.26
C ASP A 12 5.98 21.26 -3.59
N ASP A 13 5.90 22.35 -4.35
CA ASP A 13 6.47 22.44 -5.70
C ASP A 13 7.96 22.08 -5.72
N ARG A 14 8.71 22.45 -4.68
CA ARG A 14 10.13 22.13 -4.56
C ARG A 14 10.34 20.62 -4.39
N VAL A 15 9.49 19.97 -3.60
CA VAL A 15 9.53 18.51 -3.43
C VAL A 15 9.13 17.82 -4.74
N ALA A 16 8.13 18.34 -5.45
CA ALA A 16 7.72 17.81 -6.75
C ALA A 16 8.86 17.88 -7.77
N GLU A 17 9.60 18.99 -7.84
CA GLU A 17 10.81 19.10 -8.67
C GLU A 17 11.84 18.02 -8.33
N ILE A 18 12.17 17.84 -7.04
CA ILE A 18 13.13 16.82 -6.59
C ILE A 18 12.67 15.39 -6.97
N LEU A 19 11.37 15.12 -6.87
CA LEU A 19 10.81 13.82 -7.25
C LEU A 19 10.82 13.59 -8.77
N ARG A 20 10.71 14.66 -9.58
CA ARG A 20 10.83 14.59 -11.04
C ARG A 20 12.24 14.25 -11.50
N THR A 21 13.28 14.58 -10.73
CA THR A 21 14.67 14.24 -11.11
C THR A 21 15.06 12.79 -10.80
N LYS A 22 14.20 12.01 -10.16
CA LYS A 22 14.49 10.60 -9.82
C LYS A 22 14.53 9.73 -11.06
N THR A 23 15.55 8.90 -11.17
CA THR A 23 15.67 7.87 -12.20
C THR A 23 14.56 6.82 -12.06
N GLY A 24 14.31 6.06 -13.13
CA GLY A 24 13.35 4.94 -13.08
C GLY A 24 13.67 3.93 -11.98
N GLN A 25 14.97 3.63 -11.77
CA GLN A 25 15.43 2.71 -10.74
C GLN A 25 15.15 3.23 -9.33
N GLU A 26 15.42 4.51 -9.05
CA GLU A 26 15.12 5.10 -7.75
C GLU A 26 13.61 5.11 -7.47
N ARG A 27 12.78 5.40 -8.48
CA ARG A 27 11.32 5.37 -8.36
C ARG A 27 10.83 3.96 -8.02
N LEU A 28 11.33 2.94 -8.71
CA LEU A 28 11.00 1.54 -8.41
C LEU A 28 11.45 1.15 -7.01
N LYS A 29 12.65 1.55 -6.60
CA LYS A 29 13.15 1.30 -5.23
C LYS A 29 12.24 1.93 -4.18
N MET A 30 11.83 3.19 -4.37
CA MET A 30 10.91 3.87 -3.44
C MET A 30 9.58 3.12 -3.29
N VAL A 31 9.00 2.67 -4.40
CA VAL A 31 7.74 1.90 -4.37
C VAL A 31 7.95 0.55 -3.70
N TRP A 32 9.05 -0.14 -3.99
CA TRP A 32 9.35 -1.45 -3.41
C TRP A 32 9.59 -1.38 -1.89
N ASP A 33 10.35 -0.39 -1.44
CA ASP A 33 10.61 -0.16 -0.02
C ASP A 33 9.30 0.17 0.72
N SER A 34 8.45 1.01 0.11
CA SER A 34 7.12 1.36 0.65
C SER A 34 6.20 0.14 0.74
N TRP A 35 6.15 -0.69 -0.31
CA TRP A 35 5.38 -1.93 -0.32
C TRP A 35 5.84 -2.89 0.78
N THR A 36 7.16 -3.11 0.89
CA THR A 36 7.75 -4.00 1.88
C THR A 36 7.36 -3.57 3.29
N PHE A 37 7.50 -2.28 3.60
CA PHE A 37 7.11 -1.73 4.89
C PHE A 37 5.61 -1.89 5.17
N PHE A 38 4.76 -1.49 4.22
CA PHE A 38 3.32 -1.61 4.33
C PHE A 38 2.87 -3.05 4.57
N TYR A 39 3.35 -3.99 3.75
CA TYR A 39 2.98 -5.41 3.84
C TYR A 39 3.37 -6.00 5.21
N GLN A 40 4.57 -5.71 5.70
CA GLN A 40 5.02 -6.19 7.01
C GLN A 40 4.17 -5.61 8.14
N ARG A 41 3.87 -4.31 8.11
CA ARG A 41 3.02 -3.66 9.12
C ARG A 41 1.61 -4.20 9.11
N LEU A 42 1.00 -4.37 7.93
CA LEU A 42 -0.34 -4.91 7.80
C LEU A 42 -0.41 -6.37 8.29
N LYS A 43 0.57 -7.21 7.91
CA LYS A 43 0.66 -8.59 8.37
C LYS A 43 0.78 -8.66 9.90
N ALA A 44 1.67 -7.86 10.49
CA ALA A 44 1.86 -7.82 11.94
C ALA A 44 0.59 -7.35 12.67
N TYR A 45 -0.06 -6.31 12.16
CA TYR A 45 -1.34 -5.83 12.68
C TYR A 45 -2.41 -6.92 12.65
N LEU A 46 -2.60 -7.61 11.51
CA LEU A 46 -3.62 -8.64 11.37
C LEU A 46 -3.37 -9.83 12.31
N ARG A 47 -2.10 -10.25 12.46
CA ARG A 47 -1.74 -11.33 13.40
C ARG A 47 -2.00 -10.95 14.87
N ASN A 48 -1.88 -9.66 15.20
CA ASN A 48 -2.17 -9.20 16.54
C ASN A 48 -3.68 -9.02 16.80
N ALA A 49 -4.41 -8.52 15.82
CA ALA A 49 -5.86 -8.31 15.91
C ALA A 49 -6.67 -9.61 15.82
N HIS A 50 -6.14 -10.61 15.10
CA HIS A 50 -6.77 -11.91 14.87
C HIS A 50 -5.77 -13.04 15.14
N PRO A 51 -5.40 -13.29 16.42
CA PRO A 51 -4.44 -14.33 16.77
C PRO A 51 -4.93 -15.75 16.42
N GLU A 52 -6.23 -15.93 16.23
CA GLU A 52 -6.87 -17.18 15.85
C GLU A 52 -6.77 -17.49 14.35
N TRP A 53 -6.44 -16.51 13.51
CA TRP A 53 -6.38 -16.69 12.07
C TRP A 53 -5.15 -17.47 11.61
N THR A 54 -5.36 -18.32 10.61
CA THR A 54 -4.28 -19.03 9.93
C THR A 54 -3.46 -18.08 9.04
N GLN A 55 -2.28 -18.55 8.62
CA GLN A 55 -1.44 -17.76 7.72
C GLN A 55 -2.13 -17.52 6.36
N GLU A 56 -2.97 -18.46 5.91
CA GLU A 56 -3.78 -18.37 4.70
C GLU A 56 -4.88 -17.31 4.83
N GLU A 57 -5.58 -17.25 5.97
CA GLU A 57 -6.61 -16.25 6.23
C GLU A 57 -6.03 -14.83 6.28
N ILE A 58 -4.89 -14.67 6.94
CA ILE A 58 -4.14 -13.40 6.96
C ILE A 58 -3.76 -12.98 5.53
N GLN A 59 -3.23 -13.90 4.72
CA GLN A 59 -2.82 -13.60 3.35
C GLN A 59 -4.03 -13.21 2.48
N LYS A 60 -5.16 -13.91 2.62
CA LYS A 60 -6.40 -13.60 1.91
C LYS A 60 -6.92 -12.20 2.23
N GLU A 61 -6.88 -11.81 3.50
CA GLU A 61 -7.28 -10.46 3.92
C GLU A 61 -6.32 -9.38 3.42
N ILE A 62 -5.00 -9.64 3.41
CA ILE A 62 -4.02 -8.72 2.81
C ILE A 62 -4.33 -8.50 1.32
N VAL A 63 -4.52 -9.58 0.56
CA VAL A 63 -4.86 -9.49 -0.88
C VAL A 63 -6.12 -8.66 -1.08
N LYS A 64 -7.18 -8.95 -0.31
CA LYS A 64 -8.45 -8.20 -0.38
C LYS A 64 -8.28 -6.71 -0.13
N ARG A 65 -7.43 -6.31 0.83
CA ARG A 65 -7.20 -4.88 1.14
C ARG A 65 -6.35 -4.19 0.09
N VAL A 66 -5.29 -4.83 -0.37
CA VAL A 66 -4.36 -4.26 -1.35
C VAL A 66 -4.99 -4.15 -2.72
N SER A 67 -5.85 -5.10 -3.07
CA SER A 67 -6.59 -5.06 -4.32
C SER A 67 -7.76 -4.06 -4.29
N TYR A 68 -8.00 -3.33 -3.19
CA TYR A 68 -9.21 -2.52 -2.99
C TYR A 68 -10.51 -3.32 -3.19
N GLY A 69 -10.46 -4.63 -2.97
CA GLY A 69 -11.57 -5.51 -3.30
C GLY A 69 -11.93 -5.49 -4.78
N THR A 70 -10.98 -5.26 -5.70
CA THR A 70 -11.19 -5.54 -7.13
C THR A 70 -11.67 -6.98 -7.22
N LYS A 71 -12.98 -7.15 -7.43
CA LYS A 71 -13.52 -8.40 -7.90
C LYS A 71 -12.76 -8.67 -9.19
N ARG A 72 -12.07 -9.81 -9.26
CA ARG A 72 -11.69 -10.39 -10.56
C ARG A 72 -12.97 -10.40 -11.40
N THR A 73 -13.02 -9.61 -12.46
CA THR A 73 -14.14 -9.59 -13.42
C THR A 73 -13.95 -10.61 -14.54
N ASP A 74 -12.83 -11.33 -14.55
CA ASP A 74 -12.54 -12.41 -15.47
C ASP A 74 -12.11 -13.66 -14.70
N GLY A 75 -12.90 -14.73 -14.80
CA GLY A 75 -12.71 -15.99 -14.08
C GLY A 75 -11.50 -16.82 -14.53
N SER A 76 -10.33 -16.23 -14.71
CA SER A 76 -9.09 -16.98 -14.95
C SER A 76 -8.41 -17.34 -13.63
N ASN A 77 -7.91 -18.57 -13.51
CA ASN A 77 -7.14 -19.06 -12.37
C ASN A 77 -5.68 -19.20 -12.81
N TYR A 78 -4.83 -18.27 -12.39
CA TYR A 78 -3.40 -18.47 -12.16
C TYR A 78 -2.98 -17.52 -11.03
#